data_AF-A0A7S2Q839-F1
#
_entry.id   AF-A0A7S2Q839-F1
#
_cell.length_a   1.000
_cell.length_b   1.000
_cell.length_c   1.000
_cell.angle_alpha   90.00
_cell.angle_beta   90.00
_cell.angle_gamma   90.00
#
_symmetry.space_group_name_H-M   'P 1'
#
loop_
_entity.id
_entity.type
_entity.pdbx_description
1 polymer ?
#
loop_
_entity_poly.entity_id
_entity_poly.type
_entity_poly.pdbx_seq_one_letter_code
_entity_poly.pdbx_strand_id
1 'polypeptide(L)'
;SEQEWDAHKRWAQADLRKHDENWEQLRGYQKLLYYALFSDRVLFLEDKPYIDHKWHDVAAYAAEFLTQPGEMGWSLDFDPDFFCELAYEGFNPTSIEIPSDNELMVQVLTPCFEPERNILECLSTHVGRKARRRAGQYTLSVDTAYDDVLLGCIRQHGEGWLYRGERRVLRTLRQRGYRGAKGIRLVVHSFELWDDRGELVAGDLGYTLGGVYVSQTGFHRDGTHGAGEVQLVLTAALLHRMGHRWFDLGQARTYKASLGA
;
A
#
# COMPACT_ATOMS: atom_id res chain seq x y z
N SER A 1 -11.56 15.88 5.49
CA SER A 1 -12.06 16.61 6.69
C SER A 1 -12.40 15.62 7.81
N GLU A 2 -12.54 16.05 9.07
CA GLU A 2 -12.91 15.16 10.20
C GLU A 2 -14.27 14.47 9.98
N GLN A 3 -15.20 15.13 9.29
CA GLN A 3 -16.49 14.57 8.91
C GLN A 3 -16.38 13.41 7.90
N GLU A 4 -15.46 13.47 6.94
CA GLU A 4 -15.21 12.38 5.98
C GLU A 4 -14.58 11.17 6.68
N TRP A 5 -13.64 11.42 7.59
CA TRP A 5 -13.04 10.36 8.41
C TRP A 5 -14.11 9.58 9.20
N ASP A 6 -15.02 10.28 9.87
CA ASP A 6 -16.12 9.65 10.61
C ASP A 6 -17.20 9.02 9.71
N ALA A 7 -17.25 9.40 8.43
CA ALA A 7 -18.05 8.68 7.44
C ALA A 7 -17.41 7.32 7.09
N HIS A 8 -16.09 7.26 6.89
CA HIS A 8 -15.37 6.04 6.51
C HIS A 8 -15.54 4.90 7.53
N LYS A 9 -15.57 5.21 8.83
CA LYS A 9 -15.83 4.23 9.90
C LYS A 9 -17.15 3.46 9.72
N ARG A 10 -18.13 4.08 9.05
CA ARG A 10 -19.48 3.53 8.84
C ARG A 10 -19.68 2.91 7.46
N TRP A 11 -18.71 3.02 6.55
CA TRP A 11 -18.82 2.46 5.21
C TRP A 11 -18.99 0.95 5.24
N ALA A 12 -19.89 0.43 4.41
CA ALA A 12 -19.98 -0.97 4.04
C ALA A 12 -19.30 -1.22 2.67
N GLN A 13 -19.19 -2.50 2.27
CA GLN A 13 -18.64 -2.85 0.96
C GLN A 13 -19.35 -2.16 -0.21
N ALA A 14 -20.68 -1.99 -0.11
CA ALA A 14 -21.46 -1.32 -1.14
C ALA A 14 -21.09 0.18 -1.28
N ASP A 15 -20.82 0.87 -0.17
CA ASP A 15 -20.41 2.27 -0.18
C ASP A 15 -19.04 2.43 -0.84
N LEU A 16 -18.11 1.55 -0.50
CA LEU A 16 -16.77 1.56 -1.08
C LEU A 16 -16.77 1.27 -2.58
N ARG A 17 -17.56 0.28 -3.03
CA ARG A 17 -17.73 0.00 -4.48
C ARG A 17 -18.30 1.20 -5.21
N LYS A 18 -19.37 1.80 -4.68
CA LYS A 18 -19.99 3.00 -5.25
C LYS A 18 -19.01 4.18 -5.30
N HIS A 19 -18.16 4.30 -4.29
CA HIS A 19 -17.12 5.33 -4.24
C HIS A 19 -16.07 5.15 -5.34
N ASP A 20 -15.70 3.89 -5.63
CA ASP A 20 -14.71 3.54 -6.65
C ASP A 20 -15.27 3.61 -8.09
N GLU A 21 -16.56 3.32 -8.31
CA GLU A 21 -17.20 3.17 -9.62
C GLU A 21 -17.00 4.34 -10.59
N ASN A 22 -16.88 5.56 -10.09
CA ASN A 22 -16.82 6.78 -10.91
C ASN A 22 -15.42 7.37 -11.02
N TRP A 23 -14.39 6.69 -10.52
CA TRP A 23 -13.03 7.19 -10.64
C TRP A 23 -12.39 6.80 -11.97
N GLU A 24 -11.84 7.79 -12.66
CA GLU A 24 -11.11 7.59 -13.90
C GLU A 24 -9.73 8.23 -13.84
N GLN A 25 -8.74 7.50 -14.33
CA GLN A 25 -7.39 8.02 -14.51
C GLN A 25 -7.37 9.10 -15.61
N LEU A 26 -6.66 10.19 -15.36
CA LEU A 26 -6.38 11.23 -16.36
C LEU A 26 -5.59 10.66 -17.55
N ARG A 27 -5.99 11.03 -18.78
CA ARG A 27 -5.36 10.51 -20.00
C ARG A 27 -4.96 11.62 -20.96
N GLY A 28 -3.91 11.35 -21.76
CA GLY A 28 -3.49 12.17 -22.88
C GLY A 28 -3.34 13.65 -22.51
N TYR A 29 -4.06 14.52 -23.22
CA TYR A 29 -4.01 15.96 -23.02
C TYR A 29 -4.45 16.42 -21.62
N GLN A 30 -5.32 15.66 -20.93
CA GLN A 30 -5.73 16.02 -19.56
C GLN A 30 -4.53 16.02 -18.62
N LYS A 31 -3.64 15.02 -18.71
CA LYS A 31 -2.42 14.97 -17.88
C LYS A 31 -1.54 16.21 -18.12
N LEU A 32 -1.40 16.67 -19.36
CA LEU A 32 -0.59 17.85 -19.70
C LEU A 32 -1.18 19.13 -19.10
N LEU A 33 -2.52 19.27 -19.14
CA LEU A 33 -3.20 20.40 -18.51
C LEU A 33 -2.96 20.42 -16.98
N TYR A 34 -3.17 19.28 -16.31
CA TYR A 34 -2.97 19.21 -14.86
C TYR A 34 -1.51 19.34 -14.46
N TYR A 35 -0.59 18.80 -15.26
CA TYR A 35 0.84 19.01 -15.05
C TYR A 35 1.20 20.50 -15.04
N ALA A 36 0.77 21.25 -16.07
CA ALA A 36 1.02 22.70 -16.15
C ALA A 36 0.33 23.50 -15.03
N LEU A 37 -0.88 23.08 -14.63
CA LEU A 37 -1.57 23.70 -13.50
C LEU A 37 -0.83 23.46 -12.18
N PHE A 38 -0.29 22.26 -11.96
CA PHE A 38 0.36 21.90 -10.70
C PHE A 38 1.78 22.41 -10.61
N SER A 39 2.57 22.33 -11.69
CA SER A 39 3.94 22.84 -11.74
C SER A 39 4.00 24.32 -11.36
N ASP A 40 2.97 25.08 -11.72
CA ASP A 40 2.97 26.54 -11.57
C ASP A 40 2.24 27.02 -10.30
N ARG A 41 1.45 26.16 -9.64
CA ARG A 41 0.49 26.62 -8.60
C ARG A 41 0.43 25.78 -7.34
N VAL A 42 1.01 24.58 -7.32
CA VAL A 42 1.00 23.71 -6.14
C VAL A 42 2.38 23.73 -5.51
N LEU A 43 2.60 24.69 -4.60
CA LEU A 43 3.85 24.86 -3.84
C LEU A 43 4.34 23.55 -3.19
N PHE A 44 3.42 22.65 -2.83
CA PHE A 44 3.78 21.35 -2.25
C PHE A 44 4.52 20.43 -3.23
N LEU A 45 4.24 20.52 -4.53
CA LEU A 45 4.90 19.72 -5.57
C LEU A 45 6.06 20.45 -6.23
N GLU A 46 6.25 21.74 -5.92
CA GLU A 46 7.37 22.54 -6.38
C GLU A 46 8.69 21.85 -6.01
N ASP A 47 9.63 21.82 -6.95
CA ASP A 47 10.93 21.15 -6.88
C ASP A 47 10.91 19.62 -6.67
N LYS A 48 9.72 18.98 -6.67
CA LYS A 48 9.63 17.52 -6.62
C LYS A 48 9.75 16.92 -8.03
N PRO A 49 10.55 15.85 -8.20
CA PRO A 49 10.74 15.24 -9.50
C PRO A 49 9.42 14.63 -9.99
N TYR A 50 9.06 14.97 -11.23
CA TYR A 50 7.90 14.43 -11.91
C TYR A 50 8.28 13.20 -12.73
N ILE A 51 7.39 12.21 -12.76
CA ILE A 51 7.52 11.05 -13.65
C ILE A 51 6.19 10.73 -14.31
N ASP A 52 6.25 10.33 -15.58
CA ASP A 52 5.13 9.75 -16.34
C ASP A 52 5.62 8.50 -17.06
N HIS A 53 4.91 7.38 -16.89
CA HIS A 53 5.31 6.07 -17.37
C HIS A 53 5.50 5.98 -18.87
N LYS A 54 4.75 6.80 -19.63
CA LYS A 54 4.85 6.81 -21.09
C LYS A 54 6.16 7.42 -21.59
N TRP A 55 6.69 8.40 -20.87
CA TRP A 55 7.76 9.27 -21.34
C TRP A 55 9.10 9.02 -20.67
N HIS A 56 9.10 8.40 -19.49
CA HIS A 56 10.31 8.19 -18.70
C HIS A 56 10.56 6.70 -18.47
N ASP A 57 11.83 6.31 -18.49
CA ASP A 57 12.23 5.01 -17.96
C ASP A 57 12.35 5.08 -16.43
N VAL A 58 11.70 4.14 -15.76
CA VAL A 58 11.59 4.13 -14.30
C VAL A 58 12.95 3.92 -13.62
N ALA A 59 13.84 3.12 -14.21
CA ALA A 59 15.15 2.85 -13.63
C ALA A 59 16.07 4.07 -13.76
N ALA A 60 16.04 4.75 -14.91
CA ALA A 60 16.75 6.01 -15.11
C ALA A 60 16.26 7.10 -14.13
N TYR A 61 14.93 7.21 -13.96
CA TYR A 61 14.34 8.11 -12.97
C TYR A 61 14.78 7.77 -11.54
N ALA A 62 14.78 6.50 -11.14
CA ALA A 62 15.23 6.08 -9.82
C ALA A 62 16.69 6.48 -9.54
N ALA A 63 17.56 6.27 -10.54
CA ALA A 63 18.97 6.66 -10.43
C ALA A 63 19.14 8.17 -10.24
N GLU A 64 18.39 8.99 -10.97
CA GLU A 64 18.41 10.45 -10.83
C GLU A 64 17.81 10.90 -9.48
N PHE A 65 16.68 10.31 -9.08
CA PHE A 65 15.98 10.62 -7.84
C PHE A 65 16.90 10.49 -6.62
N LEU A 66 17.71 9.42 -6.57
CA LEU A 66 18.65 9.17 -5.47
C LEU A 66 19.83 10.16 -5.40
N THR A 67 20.03 10.99 -6.42
CA THR A 67 21.05 12.06 -6.40
C THR A 67 20.57 13.35 -5.74
N GLN A 68 19.26 13.45 -5.47
CA GLN A 68 18.62 14.66 -4.96
C GLN A 68 18.14 14.45 -3.51
N PRO A 69 18.13 15.49 -2.67
CA PRO A 69 17.55 15.42 -1.34
C PRO A 69 16.01 15.44 -1.44
N GLY A 70 15.41 14.28 -1.72
CA GLY A 70 13.96 14.13 -1.85
C GLY A 70 13.47 12.79 -1.33
N GLU A 71 12.35 12.81 -0.59
CA GLU A 71 11.69 11.61 -0.07
C GLU A 71 10.53 11.15 -0.95
N MET A 72 10.05 12.02 -1.85
CA MET A 72 8.95 11.70 -2.76
C MET A 72 9.05 12.46 -4.08
N GLY A 73 8.68 11.77 -5.16
CA GLY A 73 8.32 12.38 -6.43
C GLY A 73 6.80 12.45 -6.61
N TRP A 74 6.36 12.76 -7.82
CA TRP A 74 4.93 12.76 -8.13
C TRP A 74 4.63 12.36 -9.57
N SER A 75 3.42 11.83 -9.78
CA SER A 75 2.92 11.38 -11.07
C SER A 75 1.40 11.50 -11.15
N LEU A 76 0.90 11.73 -12.37
CA LEU A 76 -0.53 11.64 -12.69
C LEU A 76 -0.89 10.26 -13.29
N ASP A 77 0.07 9.32 -13.29
CA ASP A 77 -0.10 7.99 -13.85
C ASP A 77 -0.42 6.96 -12.76
N PHE A 78 -1.59 6.32 -12.89
CA PHE A 78 -2.03 5.18 -12.08
C PHE A 78 -2.06 3.90 -12.92
N ASP A 79 -1.11 3.76 -13.85
CA ASP A 79 -0.92 2.51 -14.58
C ASP A 79 -0.42 1.40 -13.63
N PRO A 80 -1.05 0.21 -13.64
CA PRO A 80 -0.63 -0.89 -12.77
C PRO A 80 0.80 -1.38 -13.03
N ASP A 81 1.24 -1.41 -14.29
CA ASP A 81 2.59 -1.86 -14.63
C ASP A 81 3.61 -0.79 -14.20
N PHE A 82 3.26 0.49 -14.28
CA PHE A 82 4.07 1.57 -13.69
C PHE A 82 4.29 1.41 -12.19
N PHE A 83 3.23 1.10 -11.43
CA PHE A 83 3.34 0.81 -9.99
C PHE A 83 4.35 -0.31 -9.72
N CYS A 84 4.29 -1.41 -10.50
CA CYS A 84 5.22 -2.51 -10.34
C CYS A 84 6.67 -2.13 -10.63
N GLU A 85 6.89 -1.29 -11.63
CA GLU A 85 8.23 -0.81 -11.98
C GLU A 85 8.79 0.12 -10.90
N LEU A 86 7.99 1.02 -10.35
CA LEU A 86 8.39 1.84 -9.21
C LEU A 86 8.74 1.00 -7.99
N ALA A 87 7.88 0.03 -7.65
CA ALA A 87 8.13 -0.89 -6.54
C ALA A 87 9.40 -1.73 -6.77
N TYR A 88 9.65 -2.15 -8.00
CA TYR A 88 10.87 -2.88 -8.37
C TYR A 88 12.15 -2.05 -8.18
N GLU A 89 12.11 -0.76 -8.48
CA GLU A 89 13.21 0.17 -8.23
C GLU A 89 13.31 0.64 -6.76
N GLY A 90 12.51 0.07 -5.86
CA GLY A 90 12.61 0.30 -4.42
C GLY A 90 11.76 1.44 -3.87
N PHE A 91 10.92 2.08 -4.70
CA PHE A 91 9.91 3.01 -4.20
C PHE A 91 8.80 2.26 -3.45
N ASN A 92 8.10 2.95 -2.56
CA ASN A 92 6.81 2.54 -2.01
C ASN A 92 5.74 3.48 -2.60
N PRO A 93 5.18 3.15 -3.78
CA PRO A 93 4.19 4.02 -4.40
C PRO A 93 2.98 4.15 -3.47
N THR A 94 2.58 5.38 -3.25
CA THR A 94 1.40 5.75 -2.48
C THR A 94 0.64 6.82 -3.27
N SER A 95 -0.43 7.38 -2.72
CA SER A 95 -1.11 8.50 -3.37
C SER A 95 -1.51 9.58 -2.38
N ILE A 96 -1.65 10.79 -2.90
CA ILE A 96 -2.20 11.95 -2.20
C ILE A 96 -3.33 12.54 -3.02
N GLU A 97 -4.18 13.32 -2.38
CA GLU A 97 -5.22 14.08 -3.06
C GLU A 97 -4.93 15.57 -2.92
N ILE A 98 -4.85 16.27 -4.06
CA ILE A 98 -4.49 17.68 -4.14
C ILE A 98 -5.71 18.47 -4.62
N PRO A 99 -6.07 19.56 -3.92
CA PRO A 99 -7.09 20.47 -4.42
C PRO A 99 -6.57 21.22 -5.65
N SER A 100 -7.36 21.24 -6.71
CA SER A 100 -7.16 22.07 -7.90
C SER A 100 -8.04 23.32 -7.83
N ASP A 101 -7.71 24.33 -8.65
CA ASP A 101 -8.57 25.50 -8.84
C ASP A 101 -9.99 25.05 -9.21
N ASN A 102 -11.00 25.58 -8.50
CA ASN A 102 -12.43 25.21 -8.55
C ASN A 102 -12.87 23.98 -7.71
N GLU A 103 -12.21 23.68 -6.59
CA GLU A 103 -12.59 22.60 -5.64
C GLU A 103 -12.52 21.18 -6.22
N LEU A 104 -11.91 21.00 -7.38
CA LEU A 104 -11.71 19.67 -7.95
C LEU A 104 -10.54 18.98 -7.23
N MET A 105 -10.82 17.83 -6.62
CA MET A 105 -9.79 17.01 -5.98
C MET A 105 -9.15 16.08 -7.02
N VAL A 106 -7.83 16.15 -7.16
CA VAL A 106 -7.05 15.35 -8.10
C VAL A 106 -6.14 14.42 -7.32
N GLN A 107 -6.21 13.13 -7.64
CA GLN A 107 -5.34 12.13 -7.04
C GLN A 107 -4.02 12.09 -7.80
N VAL A 108 -2.93 12.07 -7.04
CA VAL A 108 -1.54 12.08 -7.52
C VAL A 108 -0.84 10.88 -6.93
N LEU A 109 -0.24 10.05 -7.77
CA LEU A 109 0.62 8.96 -7.33
C LEU A 109 1.96 9.53 -6.89
N THR A 110 2.47 9.07 -5.76
CA THR A 110 3.73 9.52 -5.18
C THR A 110 4.71 8.34 -5.11
N PRO A 111 5.74 8.33 -5.98
CA PRO A 111 6.94 7.51 -5.78
C PRO A 111 7.65 7.95 -4.50
N CYS A 112 7.32 7.33 -3.37
CA CYS A 112 7.96 7.62 -2.10
C CYS A 112 9.17 6.71 -1.90
N PHE A 113 10.28 7.26 -1.46
CA PHE A 113 11.48 6.51 -1.10
C PHE A 113 11.78 6.72 0.38
N GLU A 114 11.79 5.62 1.12
CA GLU A 114 12.11 5.60 2.55
C GLU A 114 13.48 4.95 2.72
N PRO A 115 14.54 5.72 3.06
CA PRO A 115 15.88 5.17 3.22
C PRO A 115 16.00 4.23 4.43
N GLU A 116 15.15 4.44 5.44
CA GLU A 116 15.05 3.59 6.62
C GLU A 116 13.74 2.80 6.62
N ARG A 117 13.85 1.48 6.52
CA ARG A 117 12.71 0.55 6.52
C ARG A 117 12.83 -0.46 7.65
N ASN A 118 11.69 -0.83 8.24
CA ASN A 118 11.61 -1.95 9.16
C ASN A 118 11.50 -3.25 8.36
N ILE A 119 12.58 -4.02 8.31
CA ILE A 119 12.63 -5.26 7.55
C ILE A 119 12.84 -6.42 8.52
N LEU A 120 11.91 -7.36 8.54
CA LEU A 120 12.05 -8.61 9.26
C LEU A 120 12.65 -9.68 8.34
N GLU A 121 13.68 -10.39 8.80
CA GLU A 121 13.97 -11.70 8.25
C GLU A 121 12.91 -12.68 8.75
N CYS A 122 12.18 -13.32 7.84
CA CYS A 122 11.00 -14.11 8.18
C CYS A 122 11.34 -15.25 9.17
N LEU A 123 12.50 -15.89 9.00
CA LEU A 123 12.97 -16.97 9.88
C LEU A 123 13.41 -16.47 11.26
N SER A 124 13.96 -15.26 11.33
CA SER A 124 14.55 -14.68 12.54
C SER A 124 13.55 -13.85 13.34
N THR A 125 12.28 -13.76 12.89
CA THR A 125 11.22 -12.98 13.54
C THR A 125 10.99 -13.44 14.97
N HIS A 126 11.03 -12.49 15.93
CA HIS A 126 10.87 -12.82 17.33
C HIS A 126 9.44 -13.23 17.65
N VAL A 127 9.26 -14.45 18.16
CA VAL A 127 7.95 -14.95 18.59
C VAL A 127 7.82 -14.88 20.11
N GLY A 128 7.17 -13.81 20.58
CA GLY A 128 6.87 -13.61 22.00
C GLY A 128 6.01 -14.74 22.60
N ARG A 129 6.21 -15.04 23.89
CA ARG A 129 5.47 -16.10 24.61
C ARG A 129 3.95 -15.90 24.55
N LYS A 130 3.48 -14.65 24.59
CA LYS A 130 2.05 -14.31 24.53
C LYS A 130 1.47 -14.56 23.14
N ALA A 131 2.14 -14.09 22.09
CA ALA A 131 1.74 -14.35 20.70
C ALA A 131 1.66 -15.86 20.44
N ARG A 132 2.69 -16.63 20.83
CA ARG A 132 2.69 -18.09 20.69
C ARG A 132 1.49 -18.77 21.33
N ARG A 133 1.13 -18.37 22.56
CA ARG A 133 -0.03 -18.95 23.27
C ARG A 133 -1.36 -18.59 22.59
N ARG A 134 -1.47 -17.37 22.06
CA ARG A 134 -2.69 -16.88 21.41
C ARG A 134 -2.87 -17.39 19.99
N ALA A 135 -1.78 -17.72 19.29
CA ALA A 135 -1.81 -18.14 17.89
C ALA A 135 -2.80 -19.29 17.62
N GLY A 136 -2.96 -20.23 18.57
CA GLY A 136 -3.92 -21.33 18.44
C GLY A 136 -5.40 -20.95 18.52
N GLN A 137 -5.72 -19.68 18.83
CA GLN A 137 -7.09 -19.15 18.85
C GLN A 137 -7.48 -18.49 17.53
N TYR A 138 -6.54 -18.40 16.59
CA TYR A 138 -6.73 -17.70 15.33
C TYR A 138 -6.39 -18.59 14.14
N THR A 139 -7.01 -18.30 13.00
CA THR A 139 -6.68 -18.91 11.71
C THR A 139 -6.19 -17.83 10.77
N LEU A 140 -5.06 -18.07 10.10
CA LEU A 140 -4.57 -17.20 9.04
C LEU A 140 -5.00 -17.77 7.68
N SER A 141 -5.57 -16.92 6.83
CA SER A 141 -5.75 -17.21 5.40
C SER A 141 -5.10 -16.14 4.54
N VAL A 142 -5.00 -16.43 3.25
CA VAL A 142 -4.44 -15.51 2.25
C VAL A 142 -5.40 -15.44 1.08
N ASP A 143 -5.65 -14.22 0.61
CA ASP A 143 -6.43 -13.93 -0.59
C ASP A 143 -7.89 -14.39 -0.55
N THR A 144 -8.45 -14.61 0.64
CA THR A 144 -9.84 -15.09 0.80
C THR A 144 -10.86 -13.98 1.01
N ALA A 145 -10.45 -12.85 1.58
CA ALA A 145 -11.34 -11.73 1.90
C ALA A 145 -10.68 -10.37 1.67
N TYR A 146 -10.03 -10.21 0.52
CA TYR A 146 -9.33 -8.98 0.11
C TYR A 146 -10.15 -7.71 0.32
N ASP A 147 -11.42 -7.73 -0.13
CA ASP A 147 -12.30 -6.57 -0.01
C ASP A 147 -12.55 -6.19 1.46
N ASP A 148 -12.69 -7.17 2.35
CA ASP A 148 -12.94 -6.94 3.77
C ASP A 148 -11.70 -6.44 4.49
N VAL A 149 -10.51 -6.89 4.09
CA VAL A 149 -9.24 -6.35 4.59
C VAL A 149 -9.06 -4.89 4.18
N LEU A 150 -9.30 -4.61 2.90
CA LEU A 150 -9.20 -3.26 2.37
C LEU A 150 -10.20 -2.31 3.06
N LEU A 151 -11.45 -2.75 3.25
CA LEU A 151 -12.46 -1.98 4.00
C LEU A 151 -12.07 -1.80 5.48
N GLY A 152 -11.50 -2.82 6.11
CA GLY A 152 -10.98 -2.75 7.47
C GLY A 152 -9.88 -1.68 7.61
N CYS A 153 -8.95 -1.61 6.65
CA CYS A 153 -7.92 -0.58 6.61
C CYS A 153 -8.53 0.81 6.47
N ILE A 154 -9.50 1.00 5.57
CA ILE A 154 -10.16 2.30 5.37
C ILE A 154 -10.94 2.75 6.61
N ARG A 155 -11.63 1.82 7.29
CA ARG A 155 -12.36 2.15 8.52
C ARG A 155 -11.43 2.57 9.65
N GLN A 156 -10.25 1.95 9.75
CA GLN A 156 -9.30 2.23 10.82
C GLN A 156 -8.43 3.47 10.55
N HIS A 157 -7.99 3.63 9.30
CA HIS A 157 -6.99 4.63 8.91
C HIS A 157 -7.51 5.71 7.95
N GLY A 158 -8.81 5.72 7.66
CA GLY A 158 -9.38 6.53 6.59
C GLY A 158 -8.86 6.10 5.22
N GLU A 159 -9.08 6.91 4.18
CA GLU A 159 -8.43 6.65 2.90
C GLU A 159 -6.92 6.84 3.00
N GLY A 160 -6.45 7.88 3.71
CA GLY A 160 -5.02 8.11 3.94
C GLY A 160 -4.26 8.27 2.63
N TRP A 161 -3.62 7.20 2.15
CA TRP A 161 -2.97 7.11 0.84
C TRP A 161 -3.66 6.14 -0.13
N LEU A 162 -4.60 5.34 0.37
CA LEU A 162 -5.30 4.29 -0.35
C LEU A 162 -6.52 4.86 -1.07
N TYR A 163 -6.36 5.98 -1.77
CA TYR A 163 -7.42 6.64 -2.54
C TYR A 163 -7.89 5.77 -3.72
N ARG A 164 -8.95 6.22 -4.40
CA ARG A 164 -9.62 5.47 -5.49
C ARG A 164 -8.65 4.97 -6.57
N GLY A 165 -7.70 5.81 -7.01
CA GLY A 165 -6.69 5.45 -8.00
C GLY A 165 -5.78 4.31 -7.53
N GLU A 166 -5.30 4.40 -6.29
CA GLU A 166 -4.48 3.37 -5.65
C GLU A 166 -5.25 2.04 -5.54
N ARG A 167 -6.51 2.09 -5.05
CA ARG A 167 -7.37 0.90 -4.96
C ARG A 167 -7.58 0.22 -6.30
N ARG A 168 -7.80 1.02 -7.36
CA ARG A 168 -7.93 0.50 -8.73
C ARG A 168 -6.64 -0.21 -9.17
N VAL A 169 -5.47 0.40 -8.94
CA VAL A 169 -4.17 -0.20 -9.27
C VAL A 169 -4.03 -1.55 -8.58
N LEU A 170 -4.17 -1.59 -7.25
CA LEU A 170 -4.00 -2.81 -6.47
C LEU A 170 -4.99 -3.92 -6.88
N ARG A 171 -6.27 -3.58 -7.10
CA ARG A 171 -7.28 -4.53 -7.61
C ARG A 171 -6.91 -5.07 -8.98
N THR A 172 -6.43 -4.21 -9.88
CA THR A 172 -6.03 -4.62 -11.22
C THR A 172 -4.82 -5.55 -11.17
N LEU A 173 -3.81 -5.22 -10.37
CA LEU A 173 -2.63 -6.05 -10.16
C LEU A 173 -2.97 -7.40 -9.54
N ARG A 174 -3.89 -7.42 -8.57
CA ARG A 174 -4.36 -8.67 -7.97
C ARG A 174 -5.02 -9.61 -8.99
N GLN A 175 -5.71 -9.06 -9.99
CA GLN A 175 -6.37 -9.84 -11.03
C GLN A 175 -5.43 -10.31 -12.13
N ARG A 176 -4.48 -9.46 -12.53
CA ARG A 176 -3.74 -9.64 -13.78
C ARG A 176 -2.22 -9.73 -13.63
N GLY A 177 -1.68 -9.39 -12.46
CA GLY A 177 -0.25 -9.20 -12.21
C GLY A 177 0.38 -8.11 -13.09
N TYR A 178 1.70 -8.03 -13.04
CA TYR A 178 2.50 -7.25 -13.99
C TYR A 178 2.40 -7.85 -15.40
N ARG A 179 2.21 -7.00 -16.41
CA ARG A 179 2.14 -7.38 -17.84
C ARG A 179 3.13 -6.63 -18.71
N GLY A 180 3.95 -5.76 -18.13
CA GLY A 180 4.98 -5.06 -18.88
C GLY A 180 6.11 -6.00 -19.34
N ALA A 181 7.08 -5.43 -20.05
CA ALA A 181 8.15 -6.19 -20.70
C ALA A 181 9.27 -6.63 -19.73
N LYS A 182 9.31 -6.08 -18.51
CA LYS A 182 10.36 -6.39 -17.53
C LYS A 182 10.11 -7.75 -16.87
N GLY A 183 11.15 -8.40 -16.36
CA GLY A 183 11.03 -9.69 -15.65
C GLY A 183 10.41 -9.58 -14.25
N ILE A 184 9.54 -8.60 -14.01
CA ILE A 184 9.00 -8.26 -12.69
C ILE A 184 7.87 -9.24 -12.34
N ARG A 185 7.98 -9.84 -11.15
CA ARG A 185 6.95 -10.71 -10.58
C ARG A 185 6.42 -10.07 -9.31
N LEU A 186 5.41 -9.21 -9.49
CA LEU A 186 4.68 -8.59 -8.40
C LEU A 186 3.26 -9.17 -8.34
N VAL A 187 2.84 -9.59 -7.16
CA VAL A 187 1.47 -10.05 -6.89
C VAL A 187 0.96 -9.38 -5.62
N VAL A 188 -0.21 -8.76 -5.72
CA VAL A 188 -0.91 -8.15 -4.58
C VAL A 188 -1.62 -9.24 -3.79
N HIS A 189 -1.49 -9.21 -2.47
CA HIS A 189 -2.10 -10.18 -1.56
C HIS A 189 -2.84 -9.49 -0.42
N SER A 190 -3.86 -10.18 0.09
CA SER A 190 -4.40 -9.92 1.42
C SER A 190 -4.08 -11.06 2.37
N PHE A 191 -3.73 -10.73 3.61
CA PHE A 191 -3.66 -11.66 4.73
C PHE A 191 -4.83 -11.40 5.66
N GLU A 192 -5.49 -12.47 6.10
CA GLU A 192 -6.67 -12.39 6.95
C GLU A 192 -6.46 -13.20 8.23
N LEU A 193 -6.66 -12.56 9.38
CA LEU A 193 -6.67 -13.23 10.68
C LEU A 193 -8.10 -13.37 11.18
N TRP A 194 -8.55 -14.62 11.35
CA TRP A 194 -9.89 -14.98 11.83
C TRP A 194 -9.83 -15.48 13.27
N ASP A 195 -10.79 -15.09 14.10
CA ASP A 195 -10.94 -15.66 15.45
C ASP A 195 -11.70 -17.01 15.46
N ASP A 196 -11.90 -17.56 16.65
CA ASP A 196 -12.61 -18.83 16.88
C ASP A 196 -14.10 -18.79 16.50
N ARG A 197 -14.67 -17.59 16.35
CA ARG A 197 -16.04 -17.35 15.89
C ARG A 197 -16.13 -17.18 14.38
N GLY A 198 -14.99 -17.18 13.69
CA GLY A 198 -14.93 -16.94 12.25
C GLY A 198 -15.05 -15.47 11.87
N GLU A 199 -14.81 -14.55 12.80
CA GLU A 199 -14.82 -13.11 12.55
C GLU A 199 -13.42 -12.65 12.08
N LEU A 200 -13.37 -11.80 11.03
CA LEU A 200 -12.13 -11.19 10.57
C LEU A 200 -11.65 -10.13 11.57
N VAL A 201 -10.66 -10.45 12.39
CA VAL A 201 -10.20 -9.60 13.50
C VAL A 201 -8.98 -8.74 13.17
N ALA A 202 -8.20 -9.12 12.17
CA ALA A 202 -7.09 -8.33 11.66
C ALA A 202 -6.84 -8.69 10.18
N GLY A 203 -6.20 -7.80 9.44
CA GLY A 203 -5.71 -8.11 8.11
C GLY A 203 -4.53 -7.25 7.71
N ASP A 204 -3.87 -7.66 6.63
CA ASP A 204 -2.76 -6.94 6.00
C ASP A 204 -2.94 -6.94 4.48
N LEU A 205 -2.67 -5.81 3.85
CA LEU A 205 -2.70 -5.60 2.42
C LEU A 205 -1.29 -5.21 1.97
N GLY A 206 -0.78 -5.92 0.99
CA GLY A 206 0.57 -5.71 0.48
C GLY A 206 0.82 -6.47 -0.82
N TYR A 207 2.09 -6.62 -1.17
CA TYR A 207 2.48 -7.35 -2.37
C TYR A 207 3.76 -8.14 -2.17
N THR A 208 3.88 -9.26 -2.89
CA THR A 208 5.15 -9.96 -3.04
C THR A 208 5.91 -9.37 -4.23
N LEU A 209 7.22 -9.27 -4.09
CA LEU A 209 8.12 -8.83 -5.15
C LEU A 209 9.45 -9.58 -5.00
N GLY A 210 9.69 -10.57 -5.87
CA GLY A 210 10.83 -11.47 -5.71
C GLY A 210 10.81 -12.18 -4.34
N GLY A 211 11.88 -12.04 -3.56
CA GLY A 211 12.05 -12.69 -2.25
C GLY A 211 11.46 -11.94 -1.06
N VAL A 212 10.76 -10.82 -1.27
CA VAL A 212 10.20 -9.97 -0.22
C VAL A 212 8.67 -9.88 -0.33
N TYR A 213 8.00 -9.81 0.82
CA TYR A 213 6.64 -9.30 0.93
C TYR A 213 6.69 -7.90 1.56
N VAL A 214 6.04 -6.94 0.92
CA VAL A 214 5.95 -5.55 1.36
C VAL A 214 4.54 -5.30 1.88
N SER A 215 4.41 -5.15 3.19
CA SER A 215 3.17 -4.73 3.85
C SER A 215 2.94 -3.25 3.57
N GLN A 216 1.84 -2.90 2.92
CA GLN A 216 1.50 -1.50 2.69
C GLN A 216 0.59 -0.95 3.79
N THR A 217 -0.45 -1.68 4.18
CA THR A 217 -1.35 -1.29 5.28
C THR A 217 -2.01 -2.51 5.89
N GLY A 218 -2.23 -2.47 7.20
CA GLY A 218 -2.98 -3.49 7.91
C GLY A 218 -3.94 -2.87 8.91
N PHE A 219 -4.91 -3.64 9.35
CA PHE A 219 -5.89 -3.24 10.35
C PHE A 219 -6.01 -4.32 11.43
N HIS A 220 -6.52 -3.93 12.60
CA HIS A 220 -6.93 -4.84 13.64
C HIS A 220 -8.15 -4.26 14.36
N ARG A 221 -9.09 -5.12 14.73
CA ARG A 221 -10.31 -4.70 15.43
C ARG A 221 -10.03 -4.34 16.88
N ASP A 222 -10.71 -3.30 17.36
CA ASP A 222 -10.69 -2.95 18.78
C ASP A 222 -11.17 -4.11 19.65
N GLY A 223 -10.58 -4.24 20.83
CA GLY A 223 -10.88 -5.33 21.76
C GLY A 223 -10.24 -6.68 21.42
N THR A 224 -9.53 -6.82 20.29
CA THR A 224 -8.85 -8.06 19.90
C THR A 224 -7.40 -8.08 20.38
N HIS A 225 -7.22 -8.44 21.67
CA HIS A 225 -5.92 -8.34 22.33
C HIS A 225 -4.83 -9.20 21.67
N GLY A 226 -3.85 -8.52 21.08
CA GLY A 226 -2.66 -9.14 20.47
C GLY A 226 -2.90 -9.73 19.08
N ALA A 227 -4.06 -9.47 18.45
CA ALA A 227 -4.36 -9.95 17.10
C ALA A 227 -3.32 -9.44 16.08
N GLY A 228 -2.94 -8.16 16.14
CA GLY A 228 -1.91 -7.61 15.25
C GLY A 228 -0.54 -8.28 15.40
N GLU A 229 -0.09 -8.54 16.63
CA GLU A 229 1.18 -9.26 16.88
C GLU A 229 1.12 -10.70 16.36
N VAL A 230 0.01 -11.40 16.60
CA VAL A 230 -0.22 -12.76 16.11
C VAL A 230 -0.24 -12.80 14.59
N GLN A 231 -0.93 -11.86 13.94
CA GLN A 231 -0.97 -11.74 12.48
C GLN A 231 0.45 -11.63 11.92
N LEU A 232 1.26 -10.69 12.41
CA LEU A 232 2.61 -10.47 11.91
C LEU A 232 3.50 -11.72 12.06
N VAL A 233 3.41 -12.40 13.21
CA VAL A 233 4.15 -13.65 13.45
C VAL A 233 3.71 -14.77 12.50
N LEU A 234 2.40 -14.96 12.31
CA LEU A 234 1.88 -15.99 11.42
C LEU A 234 2.19 -15.69 9.95
N THR A 235 2.10 -14.42 9.54
CA THR A 235 2.50 -13.96 8.21
C THR A 235 3.98 -14.22 7.97
N ALA A 236 4.88 -13.84 8.89
CA ALA A 236 6.31 -14.12 8.77
C ALA A 236 6.59 -15.63 8.64
N ALA A 237 5.94 -16.46 9.47
CA ALA A 237 6.10 -17.92 9.40
C ALA A 237 5.60 -18.50 8.07
N LEU A 238 4.48 -18.01 7.54
CA LEU A 238 3.95 -18.44 6.25
C LEU A 238 4.84 -18.00 5.09
N LEU A 239 5.28 -16.74 5.09
CA LEU A 239 6.21 -16.19 4.10
C LEU A 239 7.50 -17.01 4.03
N HIS A 240 8.09 -17.33 5.19
CA HIS A 240 9.27 -18.21 5.25
C HIS A 240 9.00 -19.58 4.62
N ARG A 241 7.87 -20.21 4.97
CA ARG A 241 7.47 -21.52 4.43
C ARG A 241 7.24 -21.49 2.92
N MET A 242 6.81 -20.35 2.38
CA MET A 242 6.61 -20.10 0.95
C MET A 242 7.91 -19.71 0.21
N GLY A 243 9.03 -19.61 0.93
CA GLY A 243 10.35 -19.31 0.36
C GLY A 243 10.69 -17.81 0.27
N HIS A 244 9.87 -16.93 0.85
CA HIS A 244 10.22 -15.52 1.00
C HIS A 244 11.20 -15.35 2.16
N ARG A 245 12.18 -14.45 1.98
CA ARG A 245 13.21 -14.17 2.97
C ARG A 245 12.85 -13.00 3.86
N TRP A 246 12.27 -11.95 3.26
CA TRP A 246 12.09 -10.66 3.91
C TRP A 246 10.61 -10.30 4.01
N PHE A 247 10.25 -9.72 5.14
CA PHE A 247 8.97 -9.08 5.37
C PHE A 247 9.22 -7.60 5.69
N ASP A 248 8.99 -6.76 4.69
CA ASP A 248 9.11 -5.30 4.79
C ASP A 248 7.82 -4.74 5.39
N LEU A 249 7.93 -4.11 6.55
CA LEU A 249 6.83 -3.49 7.28
C LEU A 249 6.72 -1.99 6.96
N GLY A 250 7.54 -1.43 6.08
CA GLY A 250 7.61 0.00 5.79
C GLY A 250 8.18 0.81 6.96
N GLN A 251 7.68 2.04 7.14
CA GLN A 251 8.21 3.03 8.09
C GLN A 251 8.55 2.48 9.49
N ALA A 252 9.69 2.97 9.99
CA ALA A 252 10.18 2.92 11.37
C ALA A 252 9.09 3.33 12.39
N ARG A 253 8.31 2.38 12.95
CA ARG A 253 7.39 2.64 14.08
C ARG A 253 7.81 1.85 15.31
N THR A 254 7.73 2.48 16.48
CA THR A 254 8.26 1.99 17.76
C THR A 254 7.76 0.60 18.21
N TYR A 255 6.57 0.16 17.77
CA TYR A 255 6.07 -1.17 18.11
C TYR A 255 6.71 -2.32 17.28
N LYS A 256 7.32 -2.01 16.12
CA LYS A 256 7.92 -3.01 15.22
C LYS A 256 9.27 -3.55 15.70
N ALA A 257 10.03 -2.73 16.44
CA ALA A 257 11.32 -3.13 17.03
C ALA A 257 11.19 -4.35 17.97
N SER A 258 10.04 -4.51 18.64
CA SER A 258 9.77 -5.65 19.52
C SER A 258 9.67 -7.01 18.80
N LEU A 259 9.52 -7.00 17.47
CA LEU A 259 9.46 -8.19 16.62
C LEU A 259 10.82 -8.54 16.00
N GLY A 260 11.86 -7.72 16.25
CA GLY A 260 13.20 -7.89 15.70
C GLY A 260 13.43 -7.18 14.36
N ALA A 261 12.59 -6.19 14.03
CA ALA A 261 12.80 -5.29 12.90
C ALA A 261 13.87 -4.23 13.22
#